data_AF-A0A3E4TX95-F1
#
_entry.id   AF-A0A3E4TX95-F1
#
_cell.length_a   1.000
_cell.length_b   1.000
_cell.length_c   1.000
_cell.angle_alpha   90.00
_cell.angle_beta   90.00
_cell.angle_gamma   90.00
#
_symmetry.space_group_name_H-M   'P 1'
#
loop_
_entity.id
_entity.type
_entity.pdbx_description
1 polymer ?
#
loop_
_entity_poly.entity_id
_entity_poly.type
_entity_poly.pdbx_seq_one_letter_code
_entity_poly.pdbx_strand_id
1 'polypeptide(L)'
;MPKRTNELSLTQREMDVMTILWKSETPLVASEIANSNSSLNINTVQAVIRKLLNKKYIVVADIVYSGTVLTRSYKPAISKKEMAFQQFTRNLREENENISIPNLVTTLLKHEKNEKKVIEELEKLLEERKKLLEQEEK
;
A
#
# COMPACT_ATOMS: atom_id res chain seq x y z
N MET A 1 5.74 28.21 5.09
CA MET A 1 4.61 27.29 5.35
C MET A 1 5.09 25.87 5.07
N PRO A 2 4.99 24.91 6.00
CA PRO A 2 5.28 23.52 5.66
C PRO A 2 4.16 23.05 4.73
N LYS A 3 4.52 22.58 3.53
CA LYS A 3 3.57 21.92 2.62
C LYS A 3 3.03 20.71 3.36
N ARG A 4 1.70 20.60 3.52
CA ARG A 4 1.07 19.34 3.93
C ARG A 4 1.56 18.28 2.97
N THR A 5 2.44 17.40 3.44
CA THR A 5 3.00 16.37 2.58
C THR A 5 1.86 15.39 2.39
N ASN A 6 1.41 15.20 1.15
CA ASN A 6 0.52 14.09 0.79
C ASN A 6 1.31 12.79 1.03
N GLU A 7 1.36 12.33 2.28
CA GLU A 7 2.20 11.21 2.73
C GLU A 7 1.75 9.87 2.11
N LEU A 8 0.55 9.81 1.52
CA LEU A 8 -0.10 8.56 1.13
C LEU A 8 -0.44 8.42 -0.37
N SER A 9 -0.19 9.44 -1.23
CA SER A 9 -0.29 9.24 -2.70
C SER A 9 1.05 8.85 -3.29
N LEU A 10 1.05 7.80 -4.11
CA LEU A 10 2.16 7.49 -4.98
C LEU A 10 2.06 8.28 -6.29
N THR A 11 3.15 8.90 -6.69
CA THR A 11 3.33 9.40 -8.06
C THR A 11 3.42 8.22 -9.03
N GLN A 12 3.24 8.47 -10.33
CA GLN A 12 3.37 7.42 -11.36
C GLN A 12 4.71 6.69 -11.26
N ARG A 13 5.81 7.41 -11.06
CA ARG A 13 7.15 6.82 -10.93
C ARG A 13 7.31 5.99 -9.66
N GLU A 14 6.68 6.39 -8.57
CA GLU A 14 6.65 5.58 -7.34
C GLU A 14 5.83 4.30 -7.53
N MET A 15 4.71 4.38 -8.26
CA MET A 15 3.87 3.23 -8.60
C MET A 15 4.58 2.24 -9.55
N ASP A 16 5.36 2.74 -10.52
CA ASP A 16 6.17 1.92 -11.41
C ASP A 16 7.15 1.06 -10.61
N VAL A 17 7.88 1.67 -9.67
CA VAL A 17 8.84 0.98 -8.80
C VAL A 17 8.14 -0.03 -7.88
N MET A 18 7.01 0.34 -7.27
CA MET A 18 6.24 -0.61 -6.44
C MET A 18 5.71 -1.79 -7.26
N THR A 19 5.29 -1.56 -8.51
CA THR A 19 4.82 -2.63 -9.40
C THR A 19 5.93 -3.63 -9.74
N ILE A 20 7.16 -3.15 -9.95
CA ILE A 20 8.32 -4.02 -10.14
C ILE A 20 8.59 -4.82 -8.86
N LEU A 21 8.61 -4.16 -7.70
CA LEU A 21 8.87 -4.79 -6.41
C LEU A 21 7.81 -5.84 -6.02
N TRP A 22 6.53 -5.63 -6.33
CA TRP A 22 5.48 -6.63 -6.07
C TRP A 22 5.52 -7.82 -7.01
N LYS A 23 6.07 -7.66 -8.22
CA LYS A 23 6.22 -8.76 -9.18
C LYS A 23 7.45 -9.62 -8.89
N SER A 24 8.41 -9.07 -8.15
CA SER A 24 9.62 -9.78 -7.79
C SER A 24 9.39 -10.73 -6.61
N GLU A 25 9.84 -11.97 -6.74
CA GLU A 25 9.85 -12.94 -5.64
C GLU A 25 11.00 -12.68 -4.65
N THR A 26 12.06 -12.04 -5.12
CA THR A 26 13.25 -11.71 -4.31
C THR A 26 13.39 -10.20 -4.11
N PRO A 27 14.05 -9.74 -3.03
CA PRO A 27 14.41 -8.34 -2.90
C PRO A 27 15.30 -7.88 -4.05
N LEU A 28 15.10 -6.65 -4.52
CA LEU A 28 15.82 -6.10 -5.67
C LEU A 28 16.72 -4.94 -5.27
N VAL A 29 17.89 -4.85 -5.90
CA VAL A 29 18.75 -3.65 -5.82
C VAL A 29 18.28 -2.57 -6.80
N ALA A 30 18.71 -1.33 -6.59
CA ALA A 30 18.28 -0.21 -7.43
C ALA A 30 18.61 -0.40 -8.93
N SER A 31 19.72 -1.06 -9.26
CA SER A 31 20.12 -1.36 -10.65
C SER A 31 19.17 -2.34 -11.32
N GLU A 32 18.74 -3.39 -10.61
CA GLU A 32 17.76 -4.37 -11.13
C GLU A 32 16.40 -3.72 -11.38
N ILE A 33 15.96 -2.84 -10.49
CA ILE A 33 14.71 -2.09 -10.66
C ILE A 33 14.79 -1.17 -11.89
N ALA A 34 15.91 -0.47 -12.09
CA ALA A 34 16.13 0.37 -13.27
C ALA A 34 16.16 -0.46 -14.56
N ASN A 35 16.80 -1.63 -14.54
CA ASN A 35 16.88 -2.51 -15.71
C ASN A 35 15.55 -3.20 -16.05
N SER A 36 14.64 -3.33 -15.07
CA SER A 36 13.32 -3.95 -15.26
C SER A 36 12.34 -3.08 -16.06
N ASN A 37 12.63 -1.78 -16.24
CA ASN A 37 11.78 -0.86 -16.99
C ASN A 37 12.64 0.20 -17.69
N SER A 38 12.72 0.13 -19.02
CA SER A 38 13.54 1.02 -19.86
C SER A 38 13.20 2.52 -19.73
N SER A 39 12.02 2.85 -19.20
CA SER A 39 11.61 4.24 -18.94
C SER A 39 12.15 4.82 -17.63
N LEU A 40 12.77 3.99 -16.78
CA LEU A 40 13.33 4.37 -15.49
C LEU A 40 14.86 4.40 -15.56
N ASN A 41 15.45 5.57 -15.29
CA ASN A 41 16.89 5.66 -15.08
C ASN A 41 17.25 5.41 -13.60
N ILE A 42 18.50 5.02 -13.35
CA ILE A 42 18.99 4.67 -12.01
C ILE A 42 18.84 5.80 -10.99
N ASN A 43 19.00 7.07 -11.40
CA ASN A 43 18.89 8.22 -10.52
C ASN A 43 17.44 8.44 -10.07
N THR A 44 16.49 8.28 -10.99
CA THR A 44 15.04 8.32 -10.72
C THR A 44 14.67 7.22 -9.75
N VAL A 45 15.13 5.99 -9.98
CA VAL A 45 14.88 4.85 -9.09
C VAL A 45 15.41 5.13 -7.69
N GLN A 46 16.65 5.62 -7.56
CA GLN A 46 17.22 5.97 -6.25
C GLN A 46 16.42 7.07 -5.53
N ALA A 47 15.98 8.10 -6.25
CA ALA A 47 15.15 9.16 -5.67
C ALA A 47 13.79 8.62 -5.20
N VAL A 48 13.17 7.73 -5.99
CA VAL A 48 11.91 7.08 -5.66
C VAL A 48 12.06 6.15 -4.45
N ILE A 49 13.11 5.33 -4.39
CA ILE A 49 13.40 4.44 -3.25
C ILE A 49 13.49 5.23 -1.94
N ARG A 50 14.20 6.37 -1.92
CA ARG A 50 14.29 7.23 -0.73
C ARG A 50 12.91 7.71 -0.27
N LYS A 51 12.04 8.11 -1.21
CA LYS A 51 10.67 8.53 -0.89
C LYS A 51 9.83 7.36 -0.36
N LEU A 52 9.91 6.20 -1.00
CA LEU A 52 9.15 5.00 -0.61
C LEU A 52 9.58 4.47 0.77
N LEU A 53 10.87 4.55 1.11
CA LEU A 53 11.37 4.25 2.45
C LEU A 53 10.80 5.22 3.49
N ASN A 54 10.82 6.52 3.20
CA ASN A 54 10.24 7.53 4.10
C ASN A 54 8.73 7.33 4.31
N LYS A 55 8.01 6.93 3.25
CA LYS A 55 6.59 6.55 3.30
C LYS A 55 6.33 5.17 3.91
N LYS A 56 7.38 4.41 4.25
CA LYS A 56 7.32 3.03 4.77
C LYS A 56 6.60 2.03 3.86
N TYR A 57 6.59 2.28 2.55
CA TYR A 57 6.01 1.35 1.57
C TYR A 57 6.98 0.24 1.16
N ILE A 58 8.28 0.46 1.37
CA ILE A 58 9.34 -0.52 1.16
C ILE A 58 10.25 -0.54 2.37
N VAL A 59 11.00 -1.63 2.51
CA VAL A 59 12.05 -1.78 3.53
C VAL A 59 13.33 -2.27 2.87
N VAL A 60 14.45 -1.97 3.52
CA VAL A 60 15.74 -2.62 3.18
C VAL A 60 15.65 -4.08 3.61
N ALA A 61 15.89 -4.99 2.68
CA ALA A 61 15.86 -6.41 2.95
C ALA A 61 17.24 -6.92 3.40
N ASP A 62 18.30 -6.55 2.68
CA ASP A 62 19.67 -6.95 2.99
C ASP A 62 20.71 -6.00 2.36
N ILE A 63 21.98 -6.20 2.70
CA ILE A 63 23.14 -5.58 2.07
C ILE A 63 23.84 -6.63 1.17
N VAL A 64 23.81 -6.42 -0.14
CA VAL A 64 24.29 -7.37 -1.16
C VAL A 64 25.24 -6.69 -2.15
N TYR A 65 25.97 -7.47 -2.95
CA TYR A 65 26.81 -6.91 -4.02
C TYR A 65 26.01 -6.69 -5.31
N SER A 66 26.18 -5.52 -5.92
CA SER A 66 25.76 -5.23 -7.30
C SER A 66 27.02 -5.03 -8.13
N GLY A 67 27.50 -6.11 -8.75
CA GLY A 67 28.84 -6.14 -9.35
C GLY A 67 29.90 -6.15 -8.25
N THR A 68 30.77 -5.14 -8.23
CA THR A 68 31.82 -4.98 -7.20
C THR A 68 31.41 -4.07 -6.04
N VAL A 69 30.24 -3.44 -6.12
CA VAL A 69 29.79 -2.43 -5.15
C VAL A 69 28.82 -3.05 -4.15
N LEU A 70 29.07 -2.85 -2.86
CA LEU A 70 28.15 -3.21 -1.79
C LEU A 70 26.96 -2.25 -1.76
N THR A 71 25.73 -2.77 -1.82
CA THR A 71 24.50 -1.99 -1.95
C THR A 71 23.36 -2.61 -1.15
N ARG A 72 22.23 -1.91 -1.06
CA ARG A 72 21.02 -2.39 -0.37
C ARG A 72 20.05 -2.99 -1.38
N SER A 73 19.43 -4.10 -1.01
CA SER A 73 18.26 -4.65 -1.68
C SER A 73 16.97 -4.23 -0.96
N TYR A 74 15.87 -4.12 -1.71
CA TYR A 74 14.60 -3.58 -1.22
C TYR A 74 13.47 -4.56 -1.50
N LYS A 75 12.50 -4.61 -0.59
CA LYS A 75 11.27 -5.39 -0.74
C LYS A 75 10.04 -4.57 -0.32
N PRO A 76 8.85 -4.84 -0.87
CA PRO A 76 7.64 -4.16 -0.45
C PRO A 76 7.32 -4.48 1.01
N ALA A 77 6.92 -3.46 1.76
CA ALA A 77 6.45 -3.57 3.14
C ALA A 77 4.92 -3.67 3.24
N ILE A 78 4.23 -3.25 2.18
CA ILE A 78 2.79 -3.29 2.02
C ILE A 78 2.43 -4.12 0.78
N SER A 79 1.36 -4.90 0.85
CA SER A 79 0.83 -5.61 -0.30
C SER A 79 0.10 -4.67 -1.27
N LYS A 80 -0.02 -5.09 -2.53
CA LYS A 80 -0.78 -4.34 -3.55
C LYS A 80 -2.25 -4.13 -3.12
N LYS A 81 -2.85 -5.12 -2.46
CA LYS A 81 -4.24 -5.06 -1.96
C LYS A 81 -4.38 -4.04 -0.85
N GLU A 82 -3.53 -4.10 0.17
CA GLU A 82 -3.56 -3.15 1.29
C GLU A 82 -3.38 -1.71 0.80
N MET A 83 -2.47 -1.48 -0.16
CA MET A 83 -2.30 -0.15 -0.73
C MET A 83 -3.56 0.31 -1.50
N ALA A 84 -4.21 -0.56 -2.27
CA ALA A 84 -5.46 -0.23 -2.95
C ALA A 84 -6.57 0.13 -1.96
N PHE A 85 -6.69 -0.61 -0.86
CA PHE A 85 -7.62 -0.29 0.22
C PHE A 85 -7.30 1.06 0.87
N GLN A 86 -6.03 1.34 1.19
CA GLN A 86 -5.63 2.64 1.76
C GLN A 86 -5.98 3.81 0.83
N GLN A 87 -5.72 3.68 -0.47
CA GLN A 87 -6.08 4.69 -1.46
C GLN A 87 -7.59 4.87 -1.55
N PHE A 88 -8.35 3.78 -1.59
CA PHE A 88 -9.82 3.81 -1.62
C PHE A 88 -10.40 4.50 -0.38
N THR A 89 -9.98 4.10 0.83
CA THR A 89 -10.41 4.71 2.09
C THR A 89 -10.05 6.21 2.15
N ARG A 90 -8.91 6.60 1.59
CA ARG A 90 -8.53 8.02 1.54
C ARG A 90 -9.43 8.81 0.60
N ASN A 91 -9.67 8.33 -0.61
CA ASN A 91 -10.52 9.01 -1.57
C ASN A 91 -11.93 9.23 -0.97
N LEU A 92 -12.48 8.22 -0.30
CA LEU A 92 -13.75 8.34 0.44
C LEU A 92 -13.72 9.42 1.54
N ARG A 93 -12.57 9.64 2.20
CA ARG A 93 -12.42 10.68 3.23
C ARG A 93 -12.18 12.07 2.65
N GLU A 94 -11.44 12.17 1.56
CA GLU A 94 -11.05 13.44 0.92
C GLU A 94 -12.19 14.06 0.11
N GLU A 95 -13.10 13.26 -0.44
CA GLU A 95 -14.22 13.73 -1.25
C GLU A 95 -15.25 14.56 -0.45
N ASN A 96 -15.14 14.67 0.88
CA ASN A 96 -16.05 15.44 1.77
C ASN A 96 -17.54 15.10 1.61
N GLU A 97 -17.88 14.05 0.86
CA GLU A 97 -19.23 13.56 0.76
C GLU A 97 -19.51 12.72 2.02
N ASN A 98 -20.66 12.95 2.65
CA ASN A 98 -21.20 12.14 3.75
C ASN A 98 -21.53 10.70 3.26
N ILE A 99 -20.55 9.97 2.74
CA ILE A 99 -20.72 8.60 2.28
C ILE A 99 -20.95 7.76 3.52
N SER A 100 -22.20 7.38 3.72
CA SER A 100 -22.61 6.43 4.75
C SER A 100 -21.91 5.09 4.49
N ILE A 101 -20.97 4.71 5.37
CA ILE A 101 -20.28 3.41 5.30
C ILE A 101 -21.28 2.24 5.28
N PRO A 102 -22.38 2.23 6.08
CA PRO A 102 -23.44 1.24 5.92
C PRO A 102 -24.03 1.19 4.50
N ASN A 103 -24.25 2.33 3.84
CA ASN A 103 -24.77 2.36 2.47
C ASN A 103 -23.76 1.81 1.46
N LEU A 104 -22.47 2.08 1.66
CA LEU A 104 -21.41 1.50 0.85
C LEU A 104 -21.38 -0.03 1.01
N VAL A 105 -21.40 -0.53 2.25
CA VAL A 105 -21.40 -1.98 2.53
C VAL A 105 -22.61 -2.66 1.91
N THR A 106 -23.82 -2.12 2.10
CA THR A 106 -25.05 -2.67 1.48
C THR A 106 -25.01 -2.64 -0.04
N THR A 107 -24.38 -1.64 -0.66
CA THR A 107 -24.21 -1.59 -2.11
C THR A 107 -23.22 -2.66 -2.59
N LEU A 108 -22.11 -2.85 -1.89
CA LEU A 108 -21.12 -3.89 -2.22
C LEU A 108 -21.68 -5.30 -2.05
N LEU A 109 -22.47 -5.54 -0.99
CA LEU A 109 -23.09 -6.84 -0.70
C LEU A 109 -24.01 -7.34 -1.83
N LYS A 110 -24.72 -6.43 -2.52
CA LYS A 110 -25.59 -6.79 -3.66
C LYS A 110 -24.85 -7.42 -4.83
N HIS A 111 -23.52 -7.25 -4.91
CA HIS A 111 -22.69 -7.82 -5.95
C HIS A 111 -22.00 -9.13 -5.54
N GLU A 112 -22.19 -9.58 -4.30
CA GLU A 112 -21.61 -10.82 -3.80
C GLU A 112 -22.43 -12.05 -4.20
N LYS A 113 -21.73 -13.14 -4.53
CA LYS A 113 -22.40 -14.39 -4.94
C LYS A 113 -23.16 -15.06 -3.79
N ASN A 114 -22.69 -14.86 -2.56
CA ASN A 114 -23.29 -15.45 -1.37
C ASN A 114 -23.44 -14.40 -0.27
N GLU A 115 -24.34 -13.45 -0.51
CA GLU A 115 -24.63 -12.33 0.37
C GLU A 115 -24.86 -12.77 1.82
N LYS A 116 -25.64 -13.85 2.05
CA LYS A 116 -25.93 -14.34 3.41
C LYS A 116 -24.67 -14.74 4.18
N LYS A 117 -23.76 -15.50 3.56
CA LYS A 117 -22.51 -15.91 4.22
C LYS A 117 -21.61 -14.72 4.53
N VAL A 118 -21.52 -13.77 3.59
CA VAL A 118 -20.70 -12.57 3.78
C VAL A 118 -21.27 -11.70 4.89
N ILE A 119 -22.59 -11.59 5.03
CA ILE A 119 -23.25 -10.90 6.15
C ILE A 119 -22.89 -11.56 7.48
N GLU A 120 -22.98 -12.90 7.58
CA GLU A 120 -22.62 -13.63 8.81
C GLU A 120 -21.13 -13.42 9.20
N GLU A 121 -20.23 -13.37 8.22
CA GLU A 121 -18.80 -13.06 8.45
C GLU A 121 -18.62 -11.61 8.91
N LEU A 122 -19.31 -10.65 8.29
CA LEU A 122 -19.27 -9.24 8.68
C LEU A 122 -19.80 -9.02 10.10
N GLU A 123 -20.89 -9.68 10.48
CA GLU A 123 -21.46 -9.60 11.83
C GLU A 123 -20.44 -10.04 12.89
N LYS A 124 -19.72 -11.14 12.65
CA LYS A 124 -18.63 -11.59 13.55
C LYS A 124 -17.52 -10.58 13.68
N LEU A 125 -17.04 -10.02 12.56
CA LEU A 125 -15.98 -9.01 12.56
C LEU A 125 -16.40 -7.73 13.30
N LEU A 126 -17.65 -7.29 13.12
CA LEU A 126 -18.20 -6.12 13.81
C LEU A 126 -18.34 -6.36 15.31
N GLU A 127 -18.78 -7.55 15.71
CA GLU A 127 -18.91 -7.95 17.12
C GLU A 127 -17.54 -7.98 17.82
N GLU A 128 -16.52 -8.54 17.18
CA GLU A 128 -15.14 -8.50 17.67
C GLU A 128 -14.63 -7.07 17.82
N ARG A 129 -14.89 -6.20 16.83
CA ARG A 129 -14.45 -4.80 16.88
C ARG A 129 -15.12 -4.02 18.01
N LYS A 130 -16.41 -4.24 18.27
CA LYS A 130 -17.13 -3.61 19.40
C LYS A 130 -16.52 -4.00 20.74
N LYS A 131 -16.22 -5.29 20.94
CA LYS A 131 -15.59 -5.78 22.18
C LYS A 131 -14.23 -5.15 22.44
N LEU A 132 -13.42 -4.94 21.40
CA LEU A 132 -12.13 -4.26 21.53
C LEU A 132 -12.30 -2.80 21.98
N LEU A 133 -13.30 -2.08 21.44
CA LEU A 133 -13.57 -0.69 21.83
C LEU A 133 -14.03 -0.58 23.29
N GLU A 134 -14.88 -1.50 23.76
CA GLU A 134 -15.32 -1.55 25.16
C GLU A 134 -14.17 -1.86 26.14
N GLN A 135 -13.11 -2.53 25.67
CA GLN A 135 -11.89 -2.79 26.45
C GLN A 135 -10.93 -1.60 26.46
N GLU A 136 -10.88 -0.82 25.38
CA GLU A 136 -10.07 0.41 25.26
C GLU A 136 -10.64 1.57 26.10
N GLU A 137 -11.94 1.55 26.41
CA GLU A 137 -12.61 2.57 27.24
C GLU A 137 -12.55 2.31 28.76
N LYS A 138 -11.97 1.19 29.21
CA LYS A 138 -11.77 0.84 30.63
C LYS A 138 -10.36 1.16 31.12
#